data_AF-A0A2R6L3P3-F1
#
_entry.id   AF-A0A2R6L3P3-F1
#
_cell.length_a   1.000
_cell.length_b   1.000
_cell.length_c   1.000
_cell.angle_alpha   90.00
_cell.angle_beta   90.00
_cell.angle_gamma   90.00
#
_symmetry.space_group_name_H-M   'P 1'
#
loop_
_entity.id
_entity.type
_entity.pdbx_description
1 polymer ?
#
loop_
_entity_poly.entity_id
_entity_poly.type
_entity_poly.pdbx_seq_one_letter_code
_entity_poly.pdbx_strand_id
1 'polypeptide(L)'
;MSDLEDEYRLDYFEEEGFVRRECPSCGDHFWTRDTDREQCGEPPCAAYEFIDDPGFDEVQSLEEMREAFLSFFEERGHERIDPYPVAANRWRDDVLLTQASIYDFQPLVTSGETPPPANPLTISQPCIRMADIDNVGKTGRHTMAFEMM
;
A
#
# COMPACT_ATOMS: atom_id res chain seq x y z
N MET A 1 0.11 25.99 2.97
CA MET A 1 0.78 24.87 3.66
C MET A 1 -0.31 24.16 4.43
N SER A 2 -0.46 22.85 4.21
CA SER A 2 -1.53 22.05 4.85
C SER A 2 -1.33 22.04 6.37
N ASP A 3 -2.41 22.14 7.14
CA ASP A 3 -2.39 22.09 8.62
C ASP A 3 -1.92 20.74 9.19
N LEU A 4 -1.55 19.79 8.32
CA LEU A 4 -1.11 18.43 8.65
C LEU A 4 0.39 18.19 8.44
N GLU A 5 1.20 19.24 8.19
CA GLU A 5 2.64 19.04 7.91
C GLU A 5 3.36 18.32 9.06
N ASP A 6 2.94 18.58 10.31
CA ASP A 6 3.51 17.93 11.50
C ASP A 6 3.19 16.43 11.55
N GLU A 7 2.03 15.99 11.05
CA GLU A 7 1.64 14.57 10.99
C GLU A 7 2.53 13.75 10.05
N TYR A 8 3.22 14.41 9.12
CA TYR A 8 4.16 13.76 8.20
C TYR A 8 5.60 13.70 8.73
N ARG A 9 5.88 14.28 9.90
CA ARG A 9 7.21 14.26 10.54
C ARG A 9 7.20 13.21 11.65
N LEU A 10 7.62 12.01 11.28
CA LEU A 10 7.75 10.89 12.22
C LEU A 10 9.14 10.90 12.84
N ASP A 11 9.23 10.72 14.16
CA ASP A 11 10.50 10.58 14.89
C ASP A 11 11.42 9.53 14.24
N TYR A 12 10.82 8.42 13.77
CA TYR A 12 11.51 7.37 13.04
C TYR A 12 12.30 7.87 11.82
N PHE A 13 11.77 8.83 11.07
CA PHE A 13 12.47 9.38 9.90
C PHE A 13 13.69 10.19 10.32
N GLU A 14 13.61 10.95 11.40
CA GLU A 14 14.75 11.71 11.93
C GLU A 14 15.81 10.76 12.50
N GLU A 15 15.39 9.75 13.26
CA GLU A 15 16.27 8.76 13.89
C GLU A 15 17.01 7.89 12.86
N GLU A 16 16.36 7.52 11.76
CA GLU A 16 16.92 6.66 10.71
C GLU A 16 17.61 7.44 9.55
N GLY A 17 17.75 8.76 9.71
CA GLY A 17 18.49 9.63 8.80
C GLY A 17 17.79 9.89 7.47
N PHE A 18 16.46 9.88 7.46
CA PHE A 18 15.69 10.36 6.31
C PHE A 18 15.68 11.88 6.27
N VAL A 19 15.75 12.43 5.07
CA VAL A 19 15.59 13.86 4.80
C VAL A 19 14.34 14.10 3.97
N ARG A 20 13.54 15.10 4.34
CA ARG A 20 12.39 15.56 3.58
C ARG A 20 12.85 16.52 2.47
N ARG A 21 12.38 16.29 1.24
CA ARG A 21 12.69 17.10 0.06
C ARG A 21 11.43 17.45 -0.70
N GLU A 22 11.51 18.46 -1.55
CA GLU A 22 10.45 18.81 -2.50
C GLU A 22 10.95 18.47 -3.90
N CYS A 23 10.16 17.70 -4.66
CA CYS A 23 10.52 17.30 -6.00
C CYS A 23 10.40 18.50 -6.97
N PRO A 24 11.45 18.87 -7.71
CA PRO A 24 11.41 20.02 -8.61
C PRO A 24 10.47 19.82 -9.82
N SER A 25 10.12 18.58 -10.15
CA SER A 25 9.26 18.26 -11.29
C SER A 25 7.76 18.38 -10.99
N CYS A 26 7.31 17.97 -9.80
CA CYS A 26 5.89 17.98 -9.43
C CYS A 26 5.53 18.87 -8.23
N GLY A 27 6.52 19.31 -7.44
CA GLY A 27 6.31 20.07 -6.20
C GLY A 27 5.88 19.21 -5.00
N ASP A 28 5.76 17.88 -5.17
CA ASP A 28 5.42 17.00 -4.06
C ASP A 28 6.61 16.83 -3.11
N HIS A 29 6.28 16.70 -1.83
CA HIS A 29 7.28 16.40 -0.82
C HIS A 29 7.47 14.89 -0.68
N PHE A 30 8.72 14.46 -0.51
CA PHE A 30 9.07 13.05 -0.33
C PHE A 30 10.19 12.91 0.70
N TRP A 31 10.31 11.71 1.29
CA TRP A 31 11.35 11.35 2.24
C TRP A 31 12.36 10.42 1.58
N THR A 32 13.65 10.63 1.83
CA THR A 32 14.73 9.81 1.26
C THR A 32 15.91 9.73 2.22
N ARG A 33 16.62 8.60 2.24
CA ARG A 33 17.93 8.49 2.92
C ARG A 33 19.09 8.92 2.01
N ASP A 34 18.87 8.88 0.70
CA ASP A 34 19.82 9.39 -0.28
C ASP A 34 19.73 10.92 -0.33
N THR A 35 20.78 11.58 0.16
CA THR A 35 20.89 13.04 0.21
C THR A 35 21.21 13.67 -1.15
N ASP A 36 21.56 12.88 -2.15
CA ASP A 36 21.81 13.37 -3.51
C ASP A 36 20.57 13.25 -4.40
N ARG A 37 19.54 12.53 -3.94
CA ARG A 37 18.26 12.39 -4.65
C ARG A 37 17.50 13.71 -4.73
N GLU A 38 17.13 14.11 -5.94
CA GLU A 38 16.33 15.32 -6.21
C GLU A 38 14.87 15.02 -6.58
N GLN A 39 14.58 13.85 -7.18
CA GLN A 39 13.25 13.50 -7.68
C GLN A 39 12.52 12.50 -6.76
N CYS A 40 11.19 12.58 -6.72
CA CYS A 40 10.35 11.74 -5.85
C CYS A 40 10.36 10.25 -6.22
N GLY A 41 10.76 9.88 -7.44
CA GLY A 41 10.75 8.48 -7.93
C GLY A 41 9.45 8.04 -8.60
N GLU A 42 8.41 8.86 -8.53
CA GLU A 42 7.13 8.52 -9.14
C GLU A 42 7.08 8.99 -10.61
N PRO A 43 6.54 8.17 -11.53
CA PRO A 43 6.22 8.64 -12.87
C PRO A 43 5.21 9.81 -12.83
N PRO A 44 5.38 10.87 -13.63
CA PRO A 44 6.34 11.01 -14.74
C PRO A 44 7.71 11.57 -14.33
N CYS A 45 7.94 11.85 -13.05
CA CYS A 45 9.17 12.49 -12.58
C CYS A 45 10.39 11.57 -12.70
N ALA A 46 10.21 10.25 -12.53
CA ALA A 46 11.24 9.24 -12.76
C ALA A 46 10.71 8.06 -13.61
N ALA A 47 11.63 7.35 -14.25
CA ALA A 47 11.35 6.11 -14.99
C ALA A 47 11.55 4.88 -14.10
N TYR A 48 11.09 3.71 -14.55
CA TYR A 48 11.36 2.46 -13.85
C TYR A 48 12.79 2.00 -14.10
N GLU A 49 13.54 1.82 -13.02
CA GLU A 49 14.93 1.35 -13.04
C GLU A 49 15.00 -0.18 -12.92
N PHE A 50 13.96 -0.83 -12.37
CA PHE A 50 13.99 -2.27 -12.06
C PHE A 50 13.76 -3.20 -13.25
N ILE A 51 13.51 -2.67 -14.45
CA ILE A 51 13.31 -3.47 -15.66
C ILE A 51 14.69 -3.93 -16.14
N ASP A 52 14.87 -5.25 -16.21
CA ASP A 52 16.17 -5.91 -16.49
C ASP A 52 17.25 -5.71 -15.39
N ASP A 53 16.90 -5.06 -14.27
CA ASP A 53 17.75 -4.87 -13.08
C ASP A 53 16.93 -5.06 -11.80
N PRO A 54 16.65 -6.32 -11.40
CA PRO A 54 15.71 -6.60 -10.31
C PRO A 54 16.20 -6.03 -8.97
N GLY A 55 15.31 -5.37 -8.24
CA GLY A 55 15.62 -4.80 -6.91
C GLY A 55 15.69 -5.81 -5.75
N PHE A 56 15.40 -7.09 -6.01
CA PHE A 56 15.52 -8.18 -5.05
C PHE A 56 16.58 -9.17 -5.52
N ASP A 57 17.33 -9.74 -4.57
CA ASP A 57 18.35 -10.75 -4.86
C ASP A 57 17.76 -12.04 -5.48
N GLU A 58 16.51 -12.38 -5.12
CA GLU A 58 15.83 -13.59 -5.57
C GLU A 58 14.46 -13.27 -6.19
N VAL A 59 14.13 -13.98 -7.26
CA VAL A 59 12.80 -13.90 -7.90
C VAL A 59 11.79 -14.65 -7.03
N GLN A 60 10.71 -13.97 -6.68
CA GLN A 60 9.62 -14.52 -5.86
C GLN A 60 8.39 -14.78 -6.73
N SER A 61 7.73 -15.91 -6.53
CA SER A 61 6.36 -16.13 -7.02
C SER A 61 5.34 -15.35 -6.17
N LEU A 62 4.09 -15.27 -6.65
CA LEU A 62 3.00 -14.63 -5.91
C LEU A 62 2.71 -15.31 -4.57
N GLU A 63 2.82 -16.65 -4.53
CA GLU A 63 2.59 -17.41 -3.30
C GLU A 63 3.72 -17.21 -2.28
N GLU A 64 4.98 -17.19 -2.74
CA GLU A 64 6.14 -16.95 -1.88
C GLU A 64 6.14 -15.54 -1.30
N MET A 65 5.86 -14.52 -2.13
CA MET A 65 5.78 -13.14 -1.66
C MET A 65 4.62 -12.94 -0.64
N ARG A 66 3.47 -13.58 -0.89
CA ARG A 66 2.34 -13.55 0.04
C ARG A 66 2.73 -14.14 1.38
N GLU A 67 3.37 -15.30 1.38
CA GLU A 67 3.77 -15.98 2.61
C GLU A 67 4.86 -15.20 3.36
N ALA A 68 5.85 -14.67 2.64
CA ALA A 68 6.91 -13.85 3.22
C ALA A 68 6.34 -12.62 3.96
N PHE A 69 5.37 -11.92 3.36
CA PHE A 69 4.70 -10.78 3.99
C PHE A 69 3.90 -11.19 5.23
N LEU A 70 3.03 -12.21 5.11
CA LEU A 70 2.14 -12.60 6.20
C LEU A 70 2.91 -13.16 7.39
N SER A 71 3.88 -14.05 7.14
CA SER A 71 4.75 -14.62 8.18
C SER A 71 5.55 -13.52 8.91
N PHE A 72 6.06 -12.51 8.19
CA PHE A 72 6.80 -11.40 8.82
C PHE A 72 5.97 -10.66 9.87
N PHE A 73 4.70 -10.39 9.59
CA PHE A 73 3.81 -9.71 10.53
C PHE A 73 3.28 -10.64 11.63
N GLU A 74 3.03 -11.91 11.32
CA GLU A 74 2.66 -12.94 12.32
C GLU A 74 3.74 -13.09 13.41
N GLU A 75 5.01 -13.18 13.02
CA GLU A 75 6.15 -13.24 13.95
C GLU A 75 6.26 -12.00 14.85
N ARG A 76 5.63 -10.89 14.46
CA ARG A 76 5.58 -9.61 15.19
C ARG A 76 4.26 -9.41 15.92
N GLY A 77 3.47 -10.48 16.10
CA GLY A 77 2.26 -10.48 16.91
C GLY A 77 1.00 -9.96 16.21
N HIS A 78 1.02 -9.86 14.88
CA HIS A 78 -0.20 -9.58 14.11
C HIS A 78 -0.93 -10.89 13.84
N GLU A 79 -2.25 -10.94 14.04
CA GLU A 79 -3.01 -12.13 13.70
C GLU A 79 -3.31 -12.17 12.20
N ARG A 80 -2.99 -13.30 11.55
CA ARG A 80 -3.32 -13.52 10.14
C ARG A 80 -4.80 -13.79 9.96
N ILE A 81 -5.45 -13.00 9.11
CA ILE A 81 -6.88 -13.12 8.79
C ILE A 81 -7.06 -13.64 7.37
N ASP A 82 -8.03 -14.53 7.19
CA ASP A 82 -8.43 -15.02 5.87
C ASP A 82 -9.03 -13.89 5.02
N PRO A 83 -8.77 -13.85 3.70
CA PRO A 83 -9.32 -12.83 2.82
C PRO A 83 -10.85 -12.85 2.75
N TYR A 84 -11.43 -11.67 2.67
CA TYR A 84 -12.85 -11.47 2.48
C TYR A 84 -13.23 -11.63 0.98
N PRO A 85 -14.49 -11.98 0.67
CA PRO A 85 -14.96 -12.06 -0.71
C PRO A 85 -14.85 -10.71 -1.43
N VAL A 86 -14.44 -10.66 -2.70
CA VAL A 86 -14.38 -9.39 -3.47
C VAL A 86 -15.72 -8.64 -3.60
N ALA A 87 -16.84 -9.31 -3.30
CA ALA A 87 -18.19 -8.74 -3.31
C ALA A 87 -18.50 -8.08 -1.94
N ALA A 88 -18.14 -6.81 -1.82
CA ALA A 88 -18.28 -6.03 -0.58
C ALA A 88 -19.75 -5.81 -0.17
N ASN A 89 -20.69 -5.90 -1.11
CA ASN A 89 -22.12 -5.79 -0.86
C ASN A 89 -22.71 -6.85 0.11
N ARG A 90 -21.87 -7.77 0.61
CA ARG A 90 -22.24 -8.77 1.62
C ARG A 90 -22.17 -8.24 3.05
N TRP A 91 -21.43 -7.16 3.32
CA TRP A 91 -21.29 -6.58 4.67
C TRP A 91 -21.45 -5.06 4.72
N ARG A 92 -21.54 -4.39 3.58
CA ARG A 92 -21.77 -2.94 3.46
C ARG A 92 -22.66 -2.62 2.26
N ASP A 93 -23.39 -1.51 2.31
CA ASP A 93 -24.41 -1.15 1.31
C ASP A 93 -24.03 0.02 0.39
N ASP A 94 -22.83 0.58 0.56
CA ASP A 94 -22.35 1.80 -0.12
C ASP A 94 -21.39 1.53 -1.30
N VAL A 95 -20.84 0.31 -1.40
CA VAL A 95 -19.95 -0.10 -2.51
C VAL A 95 -20.24 -1.54 -2.94
N LEU A 96 -19.96 -1.85 -4.21
CA LEU A 96 -20.20 -3.19 -4.76
C LEU A 96 -19.01 -4.15 -4.58
N LEU A 97 -17.79 -3.63 -4.71
CA LEU A 97 -16.55 -4.42 -4.76
C LEU A 97 -15.53 -3.92 -3.73
N THR A 98 -14.73 -4.85 -3.20
CA THR A 98 -13.58 -4.53 -2.33
C THR A 98 -12.49 -3.85 -3.16
N GLN A 99 -12.18 -2.58 -2.87
CA GLN A 99 -11.17 -1.79 -3.59
C GLN A 99 -9.86 -1.59 -2.80
N ALA A 100 -9.88 -1.90 -1.51
CA ALA A 100 -8.75 -1.84 -0.59
C ALA A 100 -9.02 -2.78 0.59
N SER A 101 -7.98 -3.27 1.26
CA SER A 101 -8.11 -4.15 2.44
C SER A 101 -8.93 -3.52 3.57
N ILE A 102 -8.82 -2.19 3.76
CA ILE A 102 -9.61 -1.49 4.79
C ILE A 102 -11.13 -1.56 4.57
N TYR A 103 -11.60 -1.88 3.35
CA TYR A 103 -13.03 -1.98 3.06
C TYR A 103 -13.71 -3.15 3.79
N ASP A 104 -12.94 -4.16 4.18
CA ASP A 104 -13.44 -5.34 4.89
C ASP A 104 -13.91 -4.99 6.31
N PHE A 105 -13.36 -3.91 6.86
CA PHE A 105 -13.60 -3.45 8.23
C PHE A 105 -14.52 -2.20 8.28
N GLN A 106 -14.79 -1.59 7.13
CA GLN A 106 -15.65 -0.41 7.04
C GLN A 106 -17.13 -0.76 6.86
N PRO A 107 -18.05 0.03 7.43
CA PRO A 107 -17.79 1.17 8.31
C PRO A 107 -17.66 0.78 9.79
N LEU A 108 -18.19 -0.38 10.19
CA LEU A 108 -18.50 -0.73 11.58
C LEU A 108 -17.26 -0.81 12.50
N VAL A 109 -16.15 -1.37 12.01
CA VAL A 109 -14.92 -1.42 12.81
C VAL A 109 -14.28 -0.05 12.89
N THR A 110 -14.21 0.66 11.76
CA THR A 110 -13.61 2.00 11.69
C THR A 110 -14.40 3.06 12.46
N SER A 111 -15.72 2.88 12.65
CA SER A 111 -16.53 3.74 13.51
C SER A 111 -16.44 3.38 14.99
N GLY A 112 -15.85 2.22 15.33
CA GLY A 112 -15.78 1.68 16.69
C GLY A 112 -17.04 0.97 17.17
N GLU A 113 -18.03 0.76 16.29
CA GLU A 113 -19.27 0.03 16.62
C GLU A 113 -19.06 -1.47 16.79
N THR A 114 -18.02 -2.04 16.16
CA THR A 114 -17.67 -3.46 16.28
C THR A 114 -16.15 -3.60 16.42
N PRO A 115 -15.64 -4.50 17.29
CA PRO A 115 -14.21 -4.75 17.37
C PRO A 115 -13.67 -5.35 16.06
N PRO A 116 -12.40 -5.11 15.71
CA PRO A 116 -11.75 -5.83 14.62
C PRO A 116 -11.63 -7.33 14.99
N PRO A 117 -11.45 -8.22 13.99
CA PRO A 117 -11.26 -9.65 14.26
C PRO A 117 -9.99 -9.92 15.10
N ALA A 118 -8.97 -9.08 14.95
CA ALA A 118 -7.77 -9.06 15.77
C ALA A 118 -7.14 -7.66 15.78
N ASN A 119 -6.26 -7.37 16.74
CA ASN A 119 -5.58 -6.07 16.80
C ASN A 119 -4.18 -6.19 17.44
N PRO A 120 -3.09 -6.07 16.65
CA PRO A 120 -3.06 -5.80 15.21
C PRO A 120 -3.36 -7.05 14.37
N LEU A 121 -3.66 -6.85 13.08
CA LEU A 121 -3.95 -7.93 12.12
C LEU A 121 -3.11 -7.78 10.84
N THR A 122 -2.95 -8.88 10.10
CA THR A 122 -2.35 -8.90 8.76
C THR A 122 -3.20 -9.74 7.81
N ILE A 123 -3.27 -9.36 6.53
CA ILE A 123 -4.16 -9.97 5.54
C ILE A 123 -3.58 -9.78 4.14
N SER A 124 -3.88 -10.68 3.21
CA SER A 124 -3.64 -10.50 1.78
C SER A 124 -4.99 -10.48 1.08
N GLN A 125 -5.55 -9.29 0.85
CA GLN A 125 -6.93 -9.12 0.40
C GLN A 125 -7.03 -8.94 -1.13
N PRO A 126 -7.69 -9.86 -1.86
CA PRO A 126 -8.04 -9.63 -3.25
C PRO A 126 -8.96 -8.40 -3.40
N CYS A 127 -8.54 -7.48 -4.25
CA CYS A 127 -9.24 -6.23 -4.54
C CYS A 127 -9.54 -6.11 -6.03
N ILE A 128 -10.63 -5.41 -6.36
CA ILE A 128 -11.01 -5.09 -7.74
C ILE A 128 -11.23 -3.59 -7.87
N ARG A 129 -10.43 -2.92 -8.72
CA ARG A 129 -10.58 -1.49 -9.04
C ARG A 129 -10.94 -1.29 -10.50
N MET A 130 -12.18 -0.86 -10.73
CA MET A 130 -12.67 -0.55 -12.07
C MET A 130 -12.27 0.85 -12.56
N ALA A 131 -11.92 1.75 -11.63
CA ALA A 131 -11.53 3.13 -11.96
C ALA A 131 -10.26 3.20 -12.84
N ASP A 132 -9.38 2.20 -12.71
CA ASP A 132 -8.11 2.15 -13.42
C ASP A 132 -8.18 1.41 -14.76
N ILE A 133 -9.37 0.98 -15.20
CA ILE A 133 -9.54 0.10 -16.38
C ILE A 133 -8.90 0.68 -17.65
N ASP A 134 -8.98 2.00 -17.85
CA ASP A 134 -8.40 2.66 -19.01
C ASP A 134 -6.87 2.61 -19.05
N ASN A 135 -6.23 2.38 -17.90
CA ASN A 135 -4.78 2.28 -17.76
C ASN A 135 -4.26 0.84 -17.84
N VAL A 136 -5.13 -0.16 -17.63
CA VAL A 136 -4.76 -1.57 -17.66
C VAL A 136 -4.22 -1.96 -19.05
N GLY A 137 -3.03 -2.55 -19.08
CA GLY A 137 -2.33 -2.90 -20.31
C GLY A 137 -1.63 -1.74 -21.03
N LYS A 138 -1.84 -0.47 -20.61
CA LYS A 138 -1.16 0.69 -21.18
C LYS A 138 0.08 1.09 -20.38
N THR A 139 -0.03 1.10 -19.05
CA THR A 139 1.05 1.61 -18.18
C THR A 139 1.96 0.52 -17.60
N GLY A 140 1.67 -0.76 -17.86
CA GLY A 140 2.41 -1.91 -17.31
C GLY A 140 2.21 -2.20 -15.82
N ARG A 141 1.83 -1.21 -15.00
CA ARG A 141 1.64 -1.34 -13.54
C ARG A 141 0.20 -1.45 -13.03
N HIS A 142 -0.80 -1.11 -13.85
CA HIS A 142 -2.20 -1.14 -13.42
C HIS A 142 -2.83 -2.49 -13.77
N THR A 143 -3.51 -3.09 -12.80
CA THR A 143 -4.35 -4.28 -12.96
C THR A 143 -5.76 -3.98 -12.46
N MET A 144 -6.75 -4.70 -13.01
CA MET A 144 -8.12 -4.60 -12.48
C MET A 144 -8.29 -5.38 -11.18
N ALA A 145 -7.62 -6.52 -11.06
CA ALA A 145 -7.62 -7.36 -9.87
C ALA A 145 -6.19 -7.53 -9.37
N PHE A 146 -6.00 -7.39 -8.05
CA PHE A 146 -4.72 -7.51 -7.38
C PHE A 146 -4.94 -7.89 -5.91
N GLU A 147 -3.89 -8.32 -5.23
CA GLU A 147 -3.92 -8.52 -3.78
C GLU A 147 -3.28 -7.32 -3.10
N MET A 148 -3.98 -6.80 -2.09
CA MET A 148 -3.51 -5.73 -1.22
C MET A 148 -3.16 -6.34 0.13
N MET A 149 -1.89 -6.25 0.49
CA MET A 149 -1.31 -6.76 1.73
C MET A 149 -1.00 -5.62 2.68
#